data_AF-A0A2J6J0T8-F1
#
_entry.id   AF-A0A2J6J0T8-F1
#
_cell.length_a   1.000
_cell.length_b   1.000
_cell.length_c   1.000
_cell.angle_alpha   90.00
_cell.angle_beta   90.00
_cell.angle_gamma   90.00
#
_symmetry.space_group_name_H-M   'P 1'
#
loop_
_entity.id
_entity.type
_entity.pdbx_description
1 polymer ?
#
loop_
_entity_poly.entity_id
_entity_poly.type
_entity_poly.pdbx_seq_one_letter_code
_entity_poly.pdbx_strand_id
1 'polypeptide(L)'
;MRIFKIVIFLLFVPTLCWAELPEQLTKDYQAIDGYVVMQIENEYLIDLDASKGIRAGDIFSLVVLGEKIVHPVTGEVIGTLDSNKGFLRVTRLKSGYSYAELLPGSDSIKKGAPIRRYDQVPALLQSDPSVPEETRQELRTMLPQFEWLATEDDEVKPLIIFELGQSSLTIQTATGNQLNSYLLDESGFSGSEQQITPIEVATPPAFVEAPIKPVVPVAVEKAPEETGSDSVIIRRKEETQQGVWYGPDIDEAVVGMTVGDFDGDGRNETAIASERNILIGRKEENRFQMTGKIPVSVSLKVLAIDSIDIDGDGSEEVTVSAFGDNGMESFLIAYRQEMYQIIEKDIEWHLRVVNFQGEGAVLLGQKMSRNENYYQDAFRVAWDGMMLVQDETISLPPRVNIYSVAPFVDRDGKTVFAYLTTTDFLKVTDNEGDVLWESPDYVGGSEVRFERQLGNADSEGIYFIPSRVVVAQTGEILANRSEGHRVVARYREFKKGQILAFEWNGLTMNETWKTKIENGYLADFAMADVDNDGIDELAAVVKFKHKGMFGKKARSAMVVYELQ
;
A
#
# COMPACT_ATOMS: atom_id res chain seq x y z
N MET A 1 31.84 -70.95 -46.33
CA MET A 1 33.05 -70.58 -45.55
C MET A 1 33.70 -69.40 -46.27
N ARG A 2 33.82 -68.17 -45.76
CA ARG A 2 33.90 -67.64 -44.40
C ARG A 2 33.25 -66.25 -44.36
N ILE A 3 32.63 -65.96 -43.21
CA ILE A 3 31.98 -64.71 -42.80
C ILE A 3 33.07 -63.64 -42.58
N PHE A 4 32.95 -62.46 -43.20
CA PHE A 4 33.80 -61.31 -42.87
C PHE A 4 33.06 -60.45 -41.82
N LYS A 5 33.61 -60.43 -40.61
CA LYS A 5 33.08 -59.72 -39.46
C LYS A 5 33.41 -58.23 -39.57
N ILE A 6 32.38 -57.44 -39.30
CA ILE A 6 32.41 -56.00 -39.00
C ILE A 6 33.31 -55.76 -37.79
N VAL A 7 34.25 -54.81 -37.90
CA VAL A 7 34.96 -54.21 -36.77
C VAL A 7 34.63 -52.72 -36.78
N ILE A 8 33.63 -52.33 -35.99
CA ILE A 8 33.35 -50.94 -35.63
C ILE A 8 34.30 -50.63 -34.47
N PHE A 9 35.27 -49.76 -34.73
CA PHE A 9 36.16 -49.21 -33.72
C PHE A 9 35.44 -48.05 -33.03
N LEU A 10 34.77 -48.34 -31.91
CA LEU A 10 34.08 -47.36 -31.09
C LEU A 10 35.13 -46.71 -30.18
N LEU A 11 35.64 -45.54 -30.59
CA LEU A 11 36.48 -44.67 -29.77
C LEU A 11 35.67 -44.21 -28.54
N PHE A 12 35.85 -44.90 -27.41
CA PHE A 12 35.53 -44.36 -26.09
C PHE A 12 36.55 -43.24 -25.80
N VAL A 13 36.24 -42.03 -26.22
CA VAL A 13 36.81 -40.84 -25.57
C VAL A 13 36.14 -40.79 -24.20
N PRO A 14 36.88 -40.88 -23.08
CA PRO A 14 36.29 -40.53 -21.80
C PRO A 14 35.94 -39.04 -21.91
N THR A 15 34.65 -38.74 -22.06
CA THR A 15 34.15 -37.43 -21.68
C THR A 15 34.44 -37.33 -20.20
N LEU A 16 35.57 -36.70 -19.86
CA LEU A 16 35.69 -36.02 -18.58
C LEU A 16 34.45 -35.14 -18.54
N CYS A 17 33.48 -35.53 -17.71
CA CYS A 17 32.35 -34.67 -17.40
C CYS A 17 32.95 -33.63 -16.47
N TRP A 18 33.12 -32.41 -16.96
CA TRP A 18 33.61 -31.32 -16.15
C TRP A 18 32.48 -31.03 -15.15
N ALA A 19 32.82 -30.93 -13.86
CA ALA A 19 31.85 -30.64 -12.82
C ALA A 19 31.39 -29.18 -12.99
N GLU A 20 30.35 -28.97 -13.80
CA GLU A 20 29.67 -27.68 -13.88
C GLU A 20 29.07 -27.37 -12.51
N LEU A 21 29.35 -26.17 -12.00
CA LEU A 21 28.79 -25.71 -10.73
C LEU A 21 27.25 -25.66 -10.80
N PRO A 22 26.54 -25.80 -9.67
CA PRO A 22 25.08 -25.91 -9.69
C PRO A 22 24.42 -24.70 -10.35
N GLU A 23 23.48 -24.93 -11.28
CA GLU A 23 22.60 -23.87 -11.81
C GLU A 23 21.84 -23.13 -10.68
N GLN A 24 21.55 -23.86 -9.60
CA GLN A 24 20.94 -23.32 -8.38
C GLN A 24 21.82 -22.25 -7.70
N LEU A 25 23.15 -22.30 -7.83
CA LEU A 25 24.06 -21.28 -7.29
C LEU A 25 23.82 -19.92 -7.95
N THR A 26 23.74 -19.88 -9.28
CA THR A 26 23.47 -18.65 -10.03
C THR A 26 22.09 -18.10 -9.69
N LYS A 27 21.09 -18.97 -9.51
CA LYS A 27 19.74 -18.58 -9.09
C LYS A 27 19.72 -18.00 -7.67
N ASP A 28 20.38 -18.66 -6.73
CA ASP A 28 20.39 -18.27 -5.32
C ASP A 28 21.10 -16.92 -5.10
N TYR A 29 22.10 -16.61 -5.90
CA TYR A 29 22.88 -15.37 -5.82
C TYR A 29 22.58 -14.36 -6.94
N GLN A 30 21.47 -14.53 -7.66
CA GLN A 30 21.08 -13.63 -8.74
C GLN A 30 20.94 -12.18 -8.24
N ALA A 31 21.42 -11.22 -9.05
CA ALA A 31 21.22 -9.80 -8.79
C ALA A 31 19.73 -9.42 -8.89
N ILE A 32 19.25 -8.65 -7.92
CA ILE A 32 17.86 -8.20 -7.82
C ILE A 32 17.89 -6.72 -7.49
N ASP A 33 17.21 -5.92 -8.31
CA ASP A 33 17.01 -4.50 -8.06
C ASP A 33 15.92 -4.27 -7.01
N GLY A 34 16.11 -3.26 -6.17
CA GLY A 34 15.14 -2.81 -5.17
C GLY A 34 15.41 -1.37 -4.73
N TYR A 35 14.70 -0.94 -3.70
CA TYR A 35 14.78 0.40 -3.15
C TYR A 35 14.73 0.39 -1.61
N VAL A 36 15.44 1.35 -1.01
CA VAL A 36 15.30 1.66 0.42
C VAL A 36 14.00 2.42 0.66
N VAL A 37 13.12 1.84 1.45
CA VAL A 37 11.79 2.39 1.78
C VAL A 37 11.91 3.49 2.83
N MET A 38 12.60 3.23 3.95
CA MET A 38 12.85 4.19 5.02
C MET A 38 13.83 3.65 6.06
N GLN A 39 14.43 4.53 6.86
CA GLN A 39 15.16 4.16 8.08
C GLN A 39 14.19 4.01 9.25
N ILE A 40 14.33 2.95 10.04
CA ILE A 40 13.64 2.72 11.31
C ILE A 40 14.69 2.44 12.37
N GLU A 41 14.81 3.32 13.34
CA GLU A 41 15.85 3.25 14.40
C GLU A 41 17.24 3.08 13.78
N ASN A 42 17.89 1.93 13.98
CA ASN A 42 19.23 1.60 13.49
C ASN A 42 19.23 0.70 12.24
N GLU A 43 18.07 0.40 11.67
CA GLU A 43 17.90 -0.43 10.48
C GLU A 43 17.18 0.33 9.36
N TYR A 44 17.15 -0.28 8.17
CA TYR A 44 16.48 0.19 6.98
C TYR A 44 15.45 -0.84 6.52
N LEU A 45 14.33 -0.36 6.00
CA LEU A 45 13.39 -1.20 5.27
C LEU A 45 13.72 -1.18 3.79
N ILE A 46 13.72 -2.34 3.16
CA ILE A 46 13.85 -2.52 1.71
C ILE A 46 12.57 -3.16 1.14
N ASP A 47 12.24 -2.85 -0.12
CA ASP A 47 11.00 -3.28 -0.79
C ASP A 47 11.04 -4.71 -1.36
N LEU A 48 11.94 -5.54 -0.84
CA LEU A 48 12.12 -6.94 -1.23
C LEU A 48 11.77 -7.87 -0.07
N ASP A 49 11.26 -9.06 -0.39
CA ASP A 49 10.90 -10.09 0.58
C ASP A 49 11.19 -11.52 0.07
N ALA A 50 10.87 -12.52 0.88
CA ALA A 50 11.11 -13.92 0.55
C ALA A 50 10.43 -14.37 -0.77
N SER A 51 9.32 -13.73 -1.18
CA SER A 51 8.67 -14.05 -2.47
C SER A 51 9.52 -13.67 -3.68
N LYS A 52 10.47 -12.74 -3.50
CA LYS A 52 11.46 -12.34 -4.50
C LYS A 52 12.73 -13.17 -4.43
N GLY A 53 12.77 -14.23 -3.62
CA GLY A 53 13.91 -15.13 -3.50
C GLY A 53 15.05 -14.61 -2.62
N ILE A 54 14.84 -13.51 -1.88
CA ILE A 54 15.83 -12.97 -0.95
C ILE A 54 15.76 -13.68 0.41
N ARG A 55 16.91 -13.75 1.10
CA ARG A 55 17.10 -14.47 2.36
C ARG A 55 17.71 -13.57 3.44
N ALA A 56 17.56 -13.96 4.70
CA ALA A 56 18.32 -13.33 5.78
C ALA A 56 19.82 -13.55 5.53
N GLY A 57 20.61 -12.49 5.68
CA GLY A 57 22.04 -12.46 5.37
C GLY A 57 22.38 -11.99 3.95
N ASP A 58 21.40 -11.82 3.07
CA ASP A 58 21.63 -11.21 1.76
C ASP A 58 22.21 -9.80 1.87
N ILE A 59 23.09 -9.45 0.94
CA ILE A 59 23.75 -8.15 0.91
C ILE A 59 23.29 -7.37 -0.31
N PHE A 60 22.94 -6.11 -0.09
CA PHE A 60 22.49 -5.16 -1.09
C PHE A 60 23.45 -3.98 -1.14
N SER A 61 23.86 -3.61 -2.34
CA SER A 61 24.71 -2.45 -2.58
C SER A 61 23.88 -1.21 -2.83
N LEU A 62 24.31 -0.07 -2.31
CA LEU A 62 23.68 1.22 -2.51
C LEU A 62 24.16 1.79 -3.84
N VAL A 63 23.30 1.70 -4.85
CA VAL A 63 23.63 2.10 -6.21
C VAL A 63 23.49 3.62 -6.33
N VAL A 64 24.51 4.28 -6.85
CA VAL A 64 24.43 5.67 -7.31
C VAL A 64 24.64 5.66 -8.80
N LEU A 65 23.55 5.89 -9.52
CA LEU A 65 23.54 5.95 -10.98
C LEU A 65 24.51 7.03 -11.45
N GLY A 66 25.53 6.63 -12.21
CA GLY A 66 26.50 7.55 -12.77
C GLY A 66 26.11 8.06 -14.15
N GLU A 67 27.08 8.67 -14.82
CA GLU A 67 26.88 9.18 -16.19
C GLU A 67 26.58 8.03 -17.16
N LYS A 68 25.66 8.30 -18.10
CA LYS A 68 25.35 7.36 -19.18
C LYS A 68 26.54 7.27 -20.13
N ILE A 69 27.03 6.05 -20.34
CA ILE A 69 28.00 5.76 -21.39
C ILE A 69 27.22 5.68 -22.69
N VAL A 70 27.50 6.60 -23.61
CA VAL A 70 26.83 6.66 -24.93
C VAL A 70 27.82 6.24 -26.01
N HIS A 71 27.40 5.32 -26.87
CA HIS A 71 28.21 4.91 -28.01
C HIS A 71 28.43 6.10 -28.95
N PRO A 72 29.69 6.51 -29.20
CA PRO A 72 29.98 7.79 -29.86
C PRO A 72 29.49 7.85 -31.32
N VAL A 73 29.20 6.69 -31.94
CA VAL A 73 28.76 6.61 -33.34
C VAL A 73 27.26 6.34 -33.48
N THR A 74 26.65 5.58 -32.57
CA THR A 74 25.23 5.18 -32.69
C THR A 74 24.33 6.06 -31.83
N GLY A 75 24.88 6.77 -30.84
CA GLY A 75 24.09 7.54 -29.88
C GLY A 75 23.32 6.68 -28.87
N GLU A 76 23.46 5.35 -28.94
CA GLU A 76 22.81 4.43 -28.00
C GLU A 76 23.51 4.44 -26.65
N VAL A 77 22.72 4.38 -25.58
CA VAL A 77 23.23 4.25 -24.23
C VAL A 77 23.71 2.81 -24.03
N ILE A 78 25.02 2.63 -23.88
CA ILE A 78 25.67 1.34 -23.64
C ILE A 78 25.51 0.91 -22.17
N GLY A 79 25.43 1.88 -21.25
CA GLY A 79 25.28 1.62 -19.83
C GLY A 79 25.38 2.90 -18.99
N THR A 80 25.51 2.74 -17.68
CA THR A 80 25.75 3.82 -16.71
C THR A 80 26.98 3.50 -15.85
N LEU A 81 27.78 4.51 -15.53
CA LEU A 81 28.93 4.38 -14.62
C LEU A 81 28.46 4.33 -13.16
N ASP A 82 27.72 3.29 -12.80
CA ASP A 82 27.15 3.15 -11.47
C ASP A 82 28.26 2.99 -10.41
N SER A 83 28.13 3.72 -9.31
CA SER A 83 29.07 3.67 -8.19
C SER A 83 28.37 3.19 -6.92
N ASN A 84 29.08 2.45 -6.07
CA ASN A 84 28.56 1.92 -4.82
C ASN A 84 28.93 2.85 -3.65
N LYS A 85 27.96 3.17 -2.79
CA LYS A 85 28.16 3.99 -1.57
C LYS A 85 28.07 3.24 -0.25
N GLY A 86 27.95 1.92 -0.31
CA GLY A 86 27.93 1.07 0.87
C GLY A 86 26.95 -0.08 0.76
N PHE A 87 26.81 -0.83 1.85
CA PHE A 87 26.13 -2.12 1.84
C PHE A 87 25.10 -2.23 2.95
N LEU A 88 23.97 -2.85 2.62
CA LEU A 88 22.90 -3.25 3.53
C LEU A 88 22.88 -4.78 3.64
N ARG A 89 22.76 -5.30 4.86
CA ARG A 89 22.57 -6.74 5.10
C ARG A 89 21.17 -7.01 5.60
N VAL A 90 20.44 -7.90 4.94
CA VAL A 90 19.10 -8.32 5.37
C VAL A 90 19.20 -9.04 6.71
N THR A 91 18.51 -8.52 7.72
CA THR A 91 18.46 -9.11 9.07
C THR A 91 17.20 -9.94 9.25
N ARG A 92 16.07 -9.47 8.73
CA ARG A 92 14.75 -10.10 8.93
C ARG A 92 13.85 -9.91 7.72
N LEU A 93 13.25 -10.99 7.26
CA LEU A 93 12.25 -10.98 6.18
C LEU A 93 10.85 -10.74 6.77
N LYS A 94 10.04 -9.92 6.10
CA LYS A 94 8.60 -9.80 6.34
C LYS A 94 7.87 -9.90 5.00
N SER A 95 6.58 -10.22 5.03
CA SER A 95 5.80 -10.23 3.79
C SER A 95 5.70 -8.79 3.24
N GLY A 96 6.19 -8.58 2.02
CA GLY A 96 6.21 -7.31 1.30
C GLY A 96 7.41 -6.40 1.56
N TYR A 97 8.29 -6.68 2.53
CA TYR A 97 9.48 -5.87 2.80
C TYR A 97 10.47 -6.62 3.70
N SER A 98 11.71 -6.15 3.79
CA SER A 98 12.71 -6.72 4.69
C SER A 98 13.43 -5.67 5.51
N TYR A 99 13.82 -6.03 6.73
CA TYR A 99 14.74 -5.25 7.55
C TYR A 99 16.16 -5.54 7.10
N ALA A 100 16.94 -4.49 6.94
CA ALA A 100 18.34 -4.56 6.64
C ALA A 100 19.14 -3.59 7.52
N GLU A 101 20.28 -4.02 8.01
CA GLU A 101 21.20 -3.17 8.75
C GLU A 101 22.26 -2.59 7.82
N LEU A 102 22.71 -1.37 8.11
CA LEU A 102 23.80 -0.72 7.38
C LEU A 102 25.14 -1.28 7.84
N LEU A 103 25.94 -1.78 6.89
CA LEU A 103 27.25 -2.32 7.20
C LEU A 103 28.28 -1.19 7.43
N PRO A 104 29.29 -1.40 8.30
CA PRO A 104 30.34 -0.41 8.56
C PRO A 104 31.04 0.07 7.29
N GLY A 105 31.39 1.35 7.24
CA GLY A 105 32.02 1.97 6.07
C GLY A 105 31.05 2.48 5.00
N SER A 106 29.74 2.35 5.23
CA SER A 106 28.70 2.84 4.31
C SER A 106 28.24 4.27 4.64
N ASP A 107 27.90 5.05 3.61
CA ASP A 107 27.30 6.37 3.77
C ASP A 107 25.86 6.31 4.31
N SER A 108 25.38 7.41 4.89
CA SER A 108 23.98 7.54 5.30
C SER A 108 23.04 7.40 4.09
N ILE A 109 22.00 6.59 4.23
CA ILE A 109 21.11 6.27 3.11
C ILE A 109 19.87 7.14 3.12
N LYS A 110 19.54 7.71 1.96
CA LYS A 110 18.28 8.43 1.77
C LYS A 110 17.16 7.48 1.42
N LYS A 111 15.94 7.82 1.86
CA LYS A 111 14.72 7.18 1.39
C LYS A 111 14.65 7.22 -0.15
N GLY A 112 14.30 6.10 -0.75
CA GLY A 112 14.22 5.90 -2.21
C GLY A 112 15.56 5.61 -2.87
N ALA A 113 16.65 5.44 -2.12
CA ALA A 113 17.94 5.04 -2.70
C ALA A 113 17.81 3.68 -3.41
N PRO A 114 18.25 3.55 -4.66
CA PRO A 114 18.23 2.27 -5.35
C PRO A 114 19.28 1.35 -4.75
N ILE A 115 18.94 0.08 -4.68
CA ILE A 115 19.80 -0.98 -4.18
C ILE A 115 19.81 -2.14 -5.15
N ARG A 116 20.92 -2.88 -5.19
CA ARG A 116 21.05 -4.08 -6.01
C ARG A 116 21.72 -5.19 -5.22
N ARG A 117 21.10 -6.37 -5.24
CA ARG A 117 21.61 -7.56 -4.54
C ARG A 117 22.97 -7.97 -5.10
N TYR A 118 23.95 -8.12 -4.22
CA TYR A 118 25.31 -8.58 -4.50
C TYR A 118 26.16 -7.78 -5.50
N ASP A 119 25.67 -6.65 -6.01
CA ASP A 119 26.38 -5.84 -7.01
C ASP A 119 27.63 -5.18 -6.43
N GLN A 120 28.82 -5.50 -6.94
CA GLN A 120 30.10 -5.02 -6.42
C GLN A 120 30.27 -5.31 -4.92
N VAL A 121 29.74 -6.42 -4.42
CA VAL A 121 29.98 -6.85 -3.03
C VAL A 121 31.37 -7.50 -2.94
N PRO A 122 32.27 -7.01 -2.07
CA PRO A 122 33.59 -7.60 -1.87
C PRO A 122 33.46 -9.04 -1.39
N ALA A 123 33.94 -9.98 -2.20
CA ALA A 123 33.88 -11.41 -1.95
C ALA A 123 35.27 -12.03 -2.03
N LEU A 124 35.58 -12.91 -1.10
CA LEU A 124 36.82 -13.69 -1.11
C LEU A 124 36.52 -15.15 -1.43
N LEU A 125 37.27 -15.72 -2.37
CA LEU A 125 37.26 -17.15 -2.63
C LEU A 125 38.43 -17.81 -1.89
N GLN A 126 38.12 -18.55 -0.83
CA GLN A 126 39.06 -19.43 -0.16
C GLN A 126 38.86 -20.84 -0.73
N SER A 127 39.91 -21.44 -1.26
CA SER A 127 39.80 -22.75 -1.93
C SER A 127 40.87 -23.71 -1.45
N ASP A 128 40.50 -24.98 -1.36
CA ASP A 128 41.44 -26.05 -1.08
C ASP A 128 42.47 -26.13 -2.24
N PRO A 129 43.78 -26.26 -1.95
CA PRO A 129 44.81 -26.39 -2.98
C PRO A 129 44.58 -27.53 -3.98
N SER A 130 43.81 -28.55 -3.61
CA SER A 130 43.45 -29.68 -4.47
C SER A 130 42.35 -29.38 -5.50
N VAL A 131 41.60 -28.28 -5.36
CA VAL A 131 40.59 -27.87 -6.32
C VAL A 131 41.26 -27.26 -7.57
N PRO A 132 40.93 -27.69 -8.80
CA PRO A 132 41.51 -27.14 -10.03
C PRO A 132 41.27 -25.62 -10.19
N GLU A 133 42.23 -24.91 -10.76
CA GLU A 133 42.12 -23.46 -11.00
C GLU A 133 40.98 -23.10 -11.96
N GLU A 134 40.69 -23.97 -12.94
CA GLU A 134 39.59 -23.78 -13.89
C GLU A 134 38.23 -23.70 -13.16
N THR A 135 37.98 -24.56 -12.17
CA THR A 135 36.76 -24.54 -11.36
C THR A 135 36.63 -23.25 -10.54
N ARG A 136 37.76 -22.71 -10.05
CA ARG A 136 37.77 -21.43 -9.33
C ARG A 136 37.44 -20.26 -10.26
N GLN A 137 37.94 -20.29 -11.49
CA GLN A 137 37.63 -19.28 -12.51
C GLN A 137 36.19 -19.38 -13.00
N GLU A 138 35.67 -20.59 -13.15
CA GLU A 138 34.27 -20.85 -13.49
C GLU A 138 33.32 -20.25 -12.45
N LEU A 139 33.58 -20.48 -11.15
CA LEU A 139 32.80 -19.91 -10.06
C LEU A 139 32.73 -18.38 -10.11
N ARG A 140 33.89 -17.74 -10.32
CA ARG A 140 33.96 -16.27 -10.45
C ARG A 140 33.21 -15.76 -11.68
N THR A 141 33.25 -16.52 -12.78
CA THR A 141 32.58 -16.19 -14.04
C THR A 141 31.06 -16.34 -13.94
N MET A 142 30.58 -17.31 -13.16
CA MET A 142 29.14 -17.55 -12.95
C MET A 142 28.48 -16.52 -12.03
N LEU A 143 29.27 -15.84 -11.20
CA LEU A 143 28.80 -14.83 -10.27
C LEU A 143 29.55 -13.50 -10.50
N PRO A 144 29.39 -12.89 -11.69
CA PRO A 144 30.13 -11.69 -12.08
C PRO A 144 29.71 -10.43 -11.32
N GLN A 145 28.59 -10.47 -10.59
CA GLN A 145 28.09 -9.37 -9.77
C GLN A 145 28.98 -9.10 -8.55
N PHE A 146 29.75 -10.07 -8.06
CA PHE A 146 30.64 -9.86 -6.92
C PHE A 146 31.95 -9.18 -7.33
N GLU A 147 32.51 -8.38 -6.42
CA GLU A 147 33.87 -7.88 -6.52
C GLU A 147 34.83 -8.91 -5.89
N TRP A 148 35.41 -9.77 -6.73
CA TRP A 148 36.30 -10.85 -6.28
C TRP A 148 37.67 -10.32 -5.85
N LEU A 149 37.93 -10.35 -4.55
CA LEU A 149 39.22 -9.97 -3.97
C LEU A 149 40.29 -11.04 -4.22
N ALA A 150 41.52 -10.61 -4.49
CA ALA A 150 42.66 -11.51 -4.71
C ALA A 150 43.19 -12.11 -3.39
N THR A 151 43.22 -11.30 -2.33
CA THR A 151 43.66 -11.64 -0.97
C THR A 151 42.88 -10.81 0.04
N GLU A 152 42.91 -11.17 1.31
CA GLU A 152 42.49 -10.25 2.38
C GLU A 152 43.49 -9.09 2.45
N ASP A 153 43.03 -7.89 2.13
CA ASP A 153 43.76 -6.64 2.27
C ASP A 153 43.21 -5.86 3.48
N ASP A 154 44.05 -5.03 4.10
CA ASP A 154 43.66 -4.16 5.20
C ASP A 154 42.72 -3.01 4.75
N GLU A 155 42.76 -2.63 3.46
CA GLU A 155 41.93 -1.54 2.90
C GLU A 155 40.50 -1.98 2.56
N VAL A 156 40.29 -3.16 1.97
CA VAL A 156 38.96 -3.66 1.56
C VAL A 156 38.73 -5.04 2.16
N LYS A 157 37.89 -5.09 3.20
CA LYS A 157 37.54 -6.35 3.86
C LYS A 157 36.44 -7.08 3.08
N PRO A 158 36.54 -8.40 2.89
CA PRO A 158 35.46 -9.17 2.29
C PRO A 158 34.21 -9.07 3.18
N LEU A 159 33.04 -9.01 2.56
CA LEU A 159 31.76 -9.14 3.25
C LEU A 159 31.21 -10.57 3.19
N ILE A 160 31.57 -11.29 2.12
CA ILE A 160 31.21 -12.68 1.88
C ILE A 160 32.47 -13.50 1.60
N ILE A 161 32.53 -14.70 2.16
CA ILE A 161 33.57 -15.68 1.92
C ILE A 161 32.94 -16.91 1.29
N PHE A 162 33.50 -17.33 0.16
CA PHE A 162 33.19 -18.59 -0.51
C PHE A 162 34.31 -19.56 -0.17
N GLU A 163 34.01 -20.62 0.57
CA GLU A 163 34.91 -21.71 0.89
C GLU A 163 34.66 -22.89 -0.04
N LEU A 164 35.57 -23.10 -0.99
CA LEU A 164 35.49 -24.15 -2.00
C LEU A 164 36.42 -25.32 -1.63
N GLY A 165 35.83 -26.40 -1.13
CA GLY A 165 36.50 -27.66 -0.83
C GLY A 165 36.40 -28.68 -1.97
N GLN A 166 36.88 -29.91 -1.73
CA GLN A 166 36.83 -30.99 -2.74
C GLN A 166 35.40 -31.46 -3.06
N SER A 167 34.50 -31.39 -2.07
CA SER A 167 33.15 -31.96 -2.14
C SER A 167 32.06 -30.99 -1.68
N SER A 168 32.41 -29.75 -1.37
CA SER A 168 31.42 -28.74 -1.02
C SER A 168 31.88 -27.32 -1.31
N LEU A 169 30.91 -26.44 -1.57
CA LEU A 169 31.06 -25.00 -1.60
C LEU A 169 30.20 -24.42 -0.47
N THR A 170 30.82 -23.78 0.51
CA THR A 170 30.14 -23.11 1.62
C THR A 170 30.27 -21.60 1.46
N ILE A 171 29.18 -20.88 1.67
CA ILE A 171 29.14 -19.43 1.58
C ILE A 171 28.78 -18.89 2.95
N GLN A 172 29.56 -17.94 3.43
CA GLN A 172 29.39 -17.38 4.77
C GLN A 172 29.68 -15.87 4.78
N THR A 173 29.17 -15.19 5.80
CA THR A 173 29.56 -13.81 6.08
C THR A 173 31.00 -13.76 6.57
N ALA A 174 31.64 -12.60 6.48
CA ALA A 174 32.97 -12.36 7.06
C ALA A 174 33.03 -12.57 8.60
N THR A 175 31.88 -12.64 9.28
CA THR A 175 31.77 -12.95 10.71
C THR A 175 31.63 -14.45 11.00
N GLY A 176 31.70 -15.31 9.98
CA GLY A 176 31.60 -16.77 10.09
C GLY A 176 30.18 -17.33 10.16
N ASN A 177 29.15 -16.53 9.82
CA ASN A 177 27.78 -17.04 9.76
C ASN A 177 27.55 -17.68 8.39
N GLN A 178 27.30 -18.99 8.36
CA GLN A 178 27.00 -19.71 7.13
C GLN A 178 25.66 -19.22 6.53
N LEU A 179 25.72 -18.80 5.26
CA LEU A 179 24.57 -18.35 4.46
C LEU A 179 23.98 -19.49 3.64
N ASN A 180 24.85 -20.31 3.01
CA ASN A 180 24.42 -21.46 2.22
C ASN A 180 25.56 -22.49 2.05
N SER A 181 25.23 -23.72 1.63
CA SER A 181 26.23 -24.74 1.29
C SER A 181 25.72 -25.65 0.18
N TYR A 182 26.63 -26.07 -0.72
CA TYR A 182 26.36 -26.91 -1.88
C TYR A 182 27.32 -28.10 -1.89
N LEU A 183 26.84 -29.31 -2.21
CA LEU A 183 27.66 -30.53 -2.26
C LEU A 183 28.18 -30.81 -3.68
N LEU A 184 29.50 -30.83 -3.89
CA LEU A 184 30.14 -31.08 -5.19
C LEU A 184 30.31 -32.59 -5.46
N ASP A 185 29.71 -33.12 -6.53
CA ASP A 185 29.90 -34.49 -7.04
C ASP A 185 30.18 -34.53 -8.56
N GLU A 186 30.63 -35.69 -9.07
CA GLU A 186 31.04 -35.90 -10.48
C GLU A 186 29.87 -35.94 -11.49
N SER A 187 28.60 -35.86 -11.04
CA SER A 187 27.39 -36.05 -11.87
C SER A 187 26.41 -34.87 -11.86
N GLY A 188 26.73 -33.79 -11.15
CA GLY A 188 25.86 -32.63 -11.03
C GLY A 188 25.06 -32.62 -9.73
N PHE A 189 24.90 -31.43 -9.18
CA PHE A 189 24.55 -31.15 -7.79
C PHE A 189 23.07 -31.34 -7.46
N SER A 190 22.80 -32.04 -6.35
CA SER A 190 21.51 -31.98 -5.63
C SER A 190 21.67 -31.06 -4.41
N GLY A 191 20.95 -29.93 -4.38
CA GLY A 191 20.88 -29.07 -3.20
C GLY A 191 20.15 -29.79 -2.06
N SER A 192 20.79 -29.95 -0.91
CA SER A 192 20.06 -30.28 0.32
C SER A 192 19.55 -28.97 0.93
N GLU A 193 18.24 -28.75 0.94
CA GLU A 193 17.61 -27.81 1.86
C GLU A 193 17.85 -28.31 3.30
N GLN A 194 19.00 -27.98 3.87
CA GLN A 194 19.09 -27.93 5.33
C GLN A 194 18.47 -26.62 5.78
N GLN A 195 17.19 -26.76 6.15
CA GLN A 195 16.43 -25.82 6.95
C GLN A 195 17.34 -25.24 8.04
N ILE A 196 17.69 -23.97 7.88
CA ILE A 196 18.31 -23.19 8.94
C ILE A 196 17.31 -23.25 10.10
N THR A 197 17.70 -23.87 11.22
CA THR A 197 16.92 -23.78 12.45
C THR A 197 16.67 -22.29 12.70
N PRO A 198 15.41 -21.86 12.87
CA PRO A 198 15.12 -20.48 13.19
C PRO A 198 16.04 -20.06 14.34
N ILE A 199 16.77 -18.96 14.17
CA ILE A 199 17.36 -18.29 15.32
C ILE A 199 16.20 -18.10 16.28
N GLU A 200 16.30 -18.74 17.45
CA GLU A 200 15.30 -18.66 18.50
C GLU A 200 14.98 -17.18 18.70
N VAL A 201 13.74 -16.81 18.35
CA VAL A 201 13.22 -15.47 18.61
C VAL A 201 13.32 -15.36 20.12
N ALA A 202 14.31 -14.59 20.60
CA ALA A 202 14.35 -14.21 22.00
C ALA A 202 13.00 -13.57 22.29
N THR A 203 12.16 -14.30 23.02
CA THR A 203 10.96 -13.75 23.63
C THR A 203 11.38 -12.47 24.34
N PRO A 204 10.80 -11.29 24.02
CA PRO A 204 11.01 -10.13 24.86
C PRO A 204 10.65 -10.55 26.29
N PRO A 205 11.49 -10.24 27.29
CA PRO A 205 11.22 -10.65 28.66
C PRO A 205 9.82 -10.16 29.03
N ALA A 206 9.03 -11.08 29.60
CA ALA A 206 7.71 -10.77 30.13
C ALA A 206 7.82 -9.51 31.00
N PHE A 207 6.99 -8.51 30.70
CA PHE A 207 6.81 -7.37 31.58
C PHE A 207 6.27 -7.89 32.91
N VAL A 208 7.17 -8.05 33.88
CA VAL A 208 6.79 -8.16 35.27
C VAL A 208 6.32 -6.76 35.66
N GLU A 209 5.01 -6.59 35.85
CA GLU A 209 4.46 -5.40 36.46
C GLU A 209 5.14 -5.18 37.82
N ALA A 210 6.01 -4.17 37.88
CA ALA A 210 6.49 -3.64 39.14
C ALA A 210 5.34 -2.85 39.79
N PRO A 211 5.10 -2.99 41.10
CA PRO A 211 4.01 -2.30 41.77
C PRO A 211 4.26 -0.78 41.73
N ILE A 212 3.29 -0.06 41.19
CA ILE A 212 3.24 1.40 41.16
C ILE A 212 3.20 1.89 42.61
N LYS A 213 4.26 2.56 43.05
CA LYS A 213 4.21 3.37 44.28
C LYS A 213 3.49 4.68 43.97
N PRO A 214 2.56 5.15 44.84
CA PRO A 214 1.88 6.41 44.63
C PRO A 214 2.88 7.57 44.73
N VAL A 215 2.96 8.37 43.68
CA VAL A 215 3.73 9.61 43.65
C VAL A 215 2.91 10.69 44.35
N VAL A 216 3.46 11.23 45.43
CA VAL A 216 2.96 12.41 46.15
C VAL A 216 3.12 13.64 45.24
N PRO A 217 2.16 14.58 45.18
CA PRO A 217 2.29 15.76 44.33
C PRO A 217 3.40 16.66 44.87
N VAL A 218 4.44 16.90 44.07
CA VAL A 218 5.43 17.95 44.33
C VAL A 218 4.88 19.26 43.77
N ALA A 219 4.82 20.26 44.63
CA ALA A 219 4.39 21.61 44.32
C ALA A 219 5.28 22.25 43.23
N VAL A 220 4.63 22.89 42.26
CA VAL A 220 5.30 23.67 41.21
C VAL A 220 5.80 24.98 41.81
N GLU A 221 7.11 25.10 41.90
CA GLU A 221 7.81 26.33 42.26
C GLU A 221 7.88 27.25 41.02
N LYS A 222 7.35 28.47 41.14
CA LYS A 222 7.43 29.52 40.12
C LYS A 222 8.86 30.07 40.01
N ALA A 223 9.33 30.28 38.79
CA ALA A 223 10.52 31.07 38.47
C ALA A 223 10.22 31.92 37.19
N PRO A 224 10.96 33.01 36.91
CA PRO A 224 10.43 34.37 36.99
C PRO A 224 10.16 35.03 35.62
N GLU A 225 9.43 36.14 35.68
CA GLU A 225 9.23 37.10 34.59
C GLU A 225 10.58 37.68 34.11
N GLU A 226 10.83 37.61 32.81
CA GLU A 226 11.72 38.53 32.10
C GLU A 226 10.94 39.32 31.05
N THR A 227 11.12 40.62 31.14
CA THR A 227 10.56 41.69 30.34
C THR A 227 11.27 41.82 28.98
N GLY A 228 10.46 41.80 27.90
CA GLY A 228 10.55 42.74 26.77
C GLY A 228 11.75 42.68 25.81
N SER A 229 11.49 42.25 24.57
CA SER A 229 11.76 43.08 23.39
C SER A 229 10.95 42.60 22.18
N ASP A 230 10.51 43.56 21.38
CA ASP A 230 9.47 43.47 20.37
C ASP A 230 9.75 42.49 19.23
N SER A 231 8.80 41.57 19.02
CA SER A 231 8.31 41.27 17.68
C SER A 231 6.80 41.04 17.75
N VAL A 232 6.07 42.12 17.48
CA VAL A 232 4.65 42.09 17.20
C VAL A 232 4.45 41.28 15.90
N ILE A 233 4.15 39.99 16.02
CA ILE A 233 3.44 39.28 14.95
C ILE A 233 1.96 39.42 15.29
N ILE A 234 1.34 40.40 14.63
CA ILE A 234 -0.10 40.56 14.52
C ILE A 234 -0.66 39.22 14.05
N ARG A 235 -1.64 38.69 14.80
CA ARG A 235 -2.47 37.53 14.44
C ARG A 235 -2.80 37.59 12.95
N ARG A 236 -2.25 36.67 12.17
CA ARG A 236 -2.75 36.38 10.83
C ARG A 236 -4.16 35.84 11.04
N LYS A 237 -5.17 36.68 10.75
CA LYS A 237 -6.51 36.24 10.36
C LYS A 237 -6.33 34.98 9.54
N GLU A 238 -7.02 33.90 9.91
CA GLU A 238 -7.19 32.73 9.06
C GLU A 238 -7.48 33.24 7.65
N GLU A 239 -6.47 33.14 6.78
CA GLU A 239 -6.64 33.35 5.36
C GLU A 239 -7.48 32.16 4.92
N THR A 240 -8.81 32.32 4.93
CA THR A 240 -9.65 31.68 3.92
C THR A 240 -8.98 32.02 2.59
N GLN A 241 -8.15 31.10 2.10
CA GLN A 241 -7.73 31.10 0.71
C GLN A 241 -9.04 31.17 -0.08
N GLN A 242 -9.20 32.17 -0.96
CA GLN A 242 -10.47 32.50 -1.62
C GLN A 242 -11.25 31.22 -2.01
N GLY A 243 -12.40 30.98 -1.36
CA GLY A 243 -13.27 29.84 -1.63
C GLY A 243 -12.87 28.48 -1.02
N VAL A 244 -11.94 28.41 -0.05
CA VAL A 244 -11.63 27.16 0.66
C VAL A 244 -11.68 27.34 2.17
N TRP A 245 -12.49 26.52 2.82
CA TRP A 245 -12.59 26.42 4.28
C TRP A 245 -11.93 25.14 4.79
N TYR A 246 -11.19 25.27 5.89
CA TYR A 246 -10.59 24.14 6.60
C TYR A 246 -11.27 23.98 7.95
N GLY A 247 -11.79 22.79 8.20
CA GLY A 247 -12.42 22.44 9.46
C GLY A 247 -11.44 22.30 10.61
N PRO A 248 -11.96 22.15 11.84
CA PRO A 248 -11.15 21.94 13.02
C PRO A 248 -10.36 20.62 12.93
N ASP A 249 -9.29 20.53 13.71
CA ASP A 249 -8.47 19.32 13.79
C ASP A 249 -9.28 18.13 14.30
N ILE A 250 -9.26 17.05 13.54
CA ILE A 250 -9.73 15.72 13.91
C ILE A 250 -8.51 14.88 14.29
N ASP A 251 -8.40 14.57 15.58
CA ASP A 251 -7.29 13.85 16.22
C ASP A 251 -7.29 12.33 15.91
N GLU A 252 -7.82 11.93 14.77
CA GLU A 252 -8.05 10.55 14.34
C GLU A 252 -7.77 10.40 12.85
N ALA A 253 -7.44 9.19 12.41
CA ALA A 253 -7.29 8.89 10.99
C ALA A 253 -8.69 8.73 10.39
N VAL A 254 -9.03 9.64 9.46
CA VAL A 254 -10.29 9.60 8.71
C VAL A 254 -10.23 8.56 7.60
N VAL A 255 -11.40 7.98 7.30
CA VAL A 255 -11.62 6.92 6.32
C VAL A 255 -12.58 7.39 5.23
N GLY A 256 -13.69 8.01 5.62
CA GLY A 256 -14.81 8.31 4.72
C GLY A 256 -15.62 9.52 5.17
N MET A 257 -16.44 10.08 4.27
CA MET A 257 -17.45 11.06 4.63
C MET A 257 -18.72 10.93 3.80
N THR A 258 -19.83 11.42 4.36
CA THR A 258 -21.10 11.60 3.65
C THR A 258 -21.85 12.81 4.21
N VAL A 259 -22.78 13.36 3.44
CA VAL A 259 -23.54 14.57 3.75
C VAL A 259 -24.99 14.33 3.37
N GLY A 260 -25.91 14.66 4.27
CA GLY A 260 -27.36 14.50 4.06
C GLY A 260 -28.14 14.95 5.30
N ASP A 261 -29.47 15.02 5.18
CA ASP A 261 -30.36 15.40 6.29
C ASP A 261 -30.60 14.18 7.19
N PHE A 262 -29.79 14.00 8.23
CA PHE A 262 -29.85 12.80 9.06
C PHE A 262 -30.88 12.91 10.19
N ASP A 263 -31.29 14.13 10.57
CA ASP A 263 -32.26 14.38 11.64
C ASP A 263 -33.65 14.82 11.15
N GLY A 264 -33.83 15.00 9.84
CA GLY A 264 -35.10 15.31 9.19
C GLY A 264 -35.54 16.77 9.38
N ASP A 265 -34.64 17.68 9.75
CA ASP A 265 -34.96 19.10 9.94
C ASP A 265 -34.90 19.93 8.65
N GLY A 266 -34.56 19.28 7.53
CA GLY A 266 -34.41 19.90 6.21
C GLY A 266 -33.04 20.53 5.98
N ARG A 267 -32.08 20.32 6.90
CA ARG A 267 -30.70 20.76 6.76
C ARG A 267 -29.77 19.56 6.78
N ASN A 268 -28.70 19.66 6.00
CA ASN A 268 -27.68 18.64 5.89
C ASN A 268 -26.71 18.67 7.08
N GLU A 269 -26.38 17.47 7.55
CA GLU A 269 -25.25 17.17 8.41
C GLU A 269 -24.15 16.50 7.59
N THR A 270 -22.92 16.57 8.11
CA THR A 270 -21.80 15.77 7.64
C THR A 270 -21.49 14.66 8.64
N ALA A 271 -21.45 13.41 8.17
CA ALA A 271 -20.89 12.29 8.90
C ALA A 271 -19.47 11.99 8.39
N ILE A 272 -18.49 12.01 9.30
CA ILE A 272 -17.09 11.69 9.04
C ILE A 272 -16.74 10.39 9.76
N ALA A 273 -16.39 9.37 8.99
CA ALA A 273 -15.88 8.11 9.51
C ALA A 273 -14.39 8.21 9.82
N SER A 274 -14.01 7.83 11.04
CA SER A 274 -12.62 7.58 11.43
C SER A 274 -12.41 6.09 11.76
N GLU A 275 -11.17 5.70 12.04
CA GLU A 275 -10.85 4.37 12.55
C GLU A 275 -11.57 3.98 13.86
N ARG A 276 -12.12 4.95 14.62
CA ARG A 276 -12.70 4.68 15.95
C ARG A 276 -14.05 5.33 16.20
N ASN A 277 -14.51 6.23 15.35
CA ASN A 277 -15.72 6.99 15.58
C ASN A 277 -16.37 7.39 14.25
N ILE A 278 -17.70 7.46 14.26
CA ILE A 278 -18.47 8.25 13.30
C ILE A 278 -18.76 9.59 13.98
N LEU A 279 -18.24 10.67 13.41
CA LEU A 279 -18.40 12.04 13.87
C LEU A 279 -19.50 12.69 13.04
N ILE A 280 -20.56 13.21 13.67
CA ILE A 280 -21.68 13.85 12.98
C ILE A 280 -21.78 15.31 13.41
N GLY A 281 -21.93 16.22 12.46
CA GLY A 281 -22.04 17.65 12.75
C GLY A 281 -22.43 18.49 11.53
N ARG A 282 -22.71 19.77 11.76
CA ARG A 282 -23.08 20.75 10.72
C ARG A 282 -21.95 21.74 10.47
N LYS A 283 -21.72 22.12 9.22
CA LYS A 283 -20.94 23.32 8.91
C LYS A 283 -21.87 24.52 9.03
N GLU A 284 -21.60 25.38 10.01
CA GLU A 284 -22.31 26.64 10.20
C GLU A 284 -21.31 27.79 10.12
N GLU A 285 -21.50 28.69 9.16
CA GLU A 285 -20.59 29.80 8.87
C GLU A 285 -19.13 29.30 8.73
N ASN A 286 -18.28 29.59 9.73
CA ASN A 286 -16.87 29.22 9.75
C ASN A 286 -16.55 28.10 10.76
N ARG A 287 -17.53 27.34 11.24
CA ARG A 287 -17.32 26.30 12.26
C ARG A 287 -18.00 24.99 11.90
N PHE A 288 -17.40 23.90 12.35
CA PHE A 288 -18.03 22.58 12.36
C PHE A 288 -18.63 22.32 13.75
N GLN A 289 -19.95 22.34 13.87
CA GLN A 289 -20.65 22.05 15.11
C GLN A 289 -20.96 20.57 15.20
N MET A 290 -20.26 19.86 16.09
CA MET A 290 -20.54 18.47 16.39
C MET A 290 -21.92 18.30 17.03
N THR A 291 -22.78 17.48 16.42
CA THR A 291 -24.12 17.12 16.91
C THR A 291 -24.19 15.67 17.40
N GLY A 292 -23.28 14.80 16.94
CA GLY A 292 -23.25 13.39 17.29
C GLY A 292 -21.87 12.76 17.26
N LYS A 293 -21.68 11.71 18.06
CA LYS A 293 -20.48 10.87 18.02
C LYS A 293 -20.84 9.44 18.36
N ILE A 294 -20.56 8.51 17.44
CA ILE A 294 -20.79 7.08 17.63
C ILE A 294 -19.45 6.36 17.65
N PRO A 295 -19.05 5.72 18.78
CA PRO A 295 -17.85 4.90 18.83
C PRO A 295 -17.97 3.68 17.92
N VAL A 296 -16.93 3.41 17.14
CA VAL A 296 -16.77 2.19 16.35
C VAL A 296 -15.97 1.17 17.17
N SER A 297 -16.39 -0.09 17.16
CA SER A 297 -15.66 -1.16 17.85
C SER A 297 -14.22 -1.24 17.34
N VAL A 298 -13.29 -1.50 18.26
CA VAL A 298 -11.86 -1.61 17.94
C VAL A 298 -11.52 -2.82 17.07
N SER A 299 -12.43 -3.80 16.98
CA SER A 299 -12.32 -4.97 16.11
C SER A 299 -12.75 -4.68 14.67
N LEU A 300 -13.44 -3.55 14.42
CA LEU A 300 -13.95 -3.21 13.11
C LEU A 300 -12.99 -2.28 12.37
N LYS A 301 -12.81 -2.56 11.08
CA LYS A 301 -12.19 -1.66 10.11
C LYS A 301 -13.29 -1.04 9.27
N VAL A 302 -13.50 0.26 9.45
CA VAL A 302 -14.41 1.01 8.57
C VAL A 302 -13.82 1.05 7.17
N LEU A 303 -14.64 0.78 6.17
CA LEU A 303 -14.27 0.72 4.76
C LEU A 303 -14.87 1.86 3.94
N ALA A 304 -16.12 2.21 4.20
CA ALA A 304 -16.82 3.32 3.55
C ALA A 304 -18.02 3.76 4.39
N ILE A 305 -18.52 4.97 4.12
CA ILE A 305 -19.71 5.55 4.72
C ILE A 305 -20.51 6.26 3.62
N ASP A 306 -21.82 6.10 3.62
CA ASP A 306 -22.78 6.77 2.73
C ASP A 306 -24.09 7.01 3.50
N SER A 307 -24.98 7.87 2.99
CA SER A 307 -26.31 8.09 3.56
C SER A 307 -27.41 7.97 2.49
N ILE A 308 -28.61 7.56 2.93
CA ILE A 308 -29.82 7.45 2.12
C ILE A 308 -31.03 7.30 3.03
N ASP A 309 -32.15 7.94 2.69
CA ASP A 309 -33.48 7.71 3.30
C ASP A 309 -34.00 6.33 2.85
N ILE A 310 -33.61 5.27 3.58
CA ILE A 310 -33.89 3.89 3.16
C ILE A 310 -35.26 3.42 3.66
N ASP A 311 -35.78 4.01 4.73
CA ASP A 311 -37.10 3.69 5.28
C ASP A 311 -38.22 4.64 4.83
N GLY A 312 -37.88 5.72 4.12
CA GLY A 312 -38.80 6.65 3.47
C GLY A 312 -39.46 7.62 4.45
N ASP A 313 -38.86 7.87 5.62
CA ASP A 313 -39.40 8.76 6.64
C ASP A 313 -38.97 10.23 6.46
N GLY A 314 -38.07 10.50 5.50
CA GLY A 314 -37.55 11.82 5.17
C GLY A 314 -36.26 12.19 5.92
N SER A 315 -35.77 11.35 6.82
CA SER A 315 -34.42 11.43 7.39
C SER A 315 -33.53 10.39 6.71
N GLU A 316 -32.30 10.76 6.38
CA GLU A 316 -31.36 9.82 5.80
C GLU A 316 -30.68 8.96 6.87
N GLU A 317 -30.69 7.64 6.67
CA GLU A 317 -29.86 6.72 7.43
C GLU A 317 -28.41 6.75 6.95
N VAL A 318 -27.47 6.75 7.89
CA VAL A 318 -26.05 6.63 7.61
C VAL A 318 -25.64 5.15 7.60
N THR A 319 -25.25 4.66 6.43
CA THR A 319 -24.72 3.32 6.21
C THR A 319 -23.21 3.30 6.44
N VAL A 320 -22.70 2.30 7.15
CA VAL A 320 -21.26 2.10 7.36
C VAL A 320 -20.86 0.70 6.92
N SER A 321 -20.08 0.63 5.85
CA SER A 321 -19.39 -0.59 5.45
C SER A 321 -18.22 -0.85 6.38
N ALA A 322 -18.20 -1.98 7.09
CA ALA A 322 -17.11 -2.34 7.99
C ALA A 322 -16.75 -3.83 7.92
N PHE A 323 -15.48 -4.13 8.20
CA PHE A 323 -14.94 -5.50 8.22
C PHE A 323 -14.39 -5.82 9.60
N GLY A 324 -14.86 -6.90 10.20
CA GLY A 324 -14.41 -7.41 11.50
C GLY A 324 -13.64 -8.72 11.38
N ASP A 325 -13.49 -9.41 12.51
CA ASP A 325 -12.72 -10.67 12.59
C ASP A 325 -13.42 -11.81 11.83
N ASN A 326 -14.75 -11.75 11.68
CA ASN A 326 -15.54 -12.82 11.07
C ASN A 326 -16.03 -12.50 9.65
N GLY A 327 -15.60 -11.38 9.07
CA GLY A 327 -15.99 -10.94 7.74
C GLY A 327 -16.63 -9.54 7.74
N MET A 328 -17.59 -9.34 6.85
CA MET A 328 -18.35 -8.08 6.80
C MET A 328 -19.24 -7.96 8.04
N GLU A 329 -19.13 -6.83 8.72
CA GLU A 329 -19.87 -6.48 9.94
C GLU A 329 -20.35 -5.01 9.80
N SER A 330 -21.05 -4.74 8.71
CA SER A 330 -21.59 -3.41 8.40
C SER A 330 -22.75 -3.06 9.36
N PHE A 331 -23.05 -1.77 9.47
CA PHE A 331 -24.09 -1.27 10.38
C PHE A 331 -24.78 -0.01 9.83
N LEU A 332 -25.98 0.24 10.34
CA LEU A 332 -26.85 1.35 9.96
C LEU A 332 -27.08 2.26 11.16
N ILE A 333 -26.95 3.57 10.96
CA ILE A 333 -27.16 4.61 11.97
C ILE A 333 -28.36 5.45 11.55
N ALA A 334 -29.26 5.73 12.48
CA ALA A 334 -30.36 6.68 12.29
C ALA A 334 -30.45 7.65 13.46
N TYR A 335 -31.07 8.81 13.22
CA TYR A 335 -31.44 9.73 14.30
C TYR A 335 -32.79 9.33 14.88
N ARG A 336 -32.80 8.80 16.11
CA ARG A 336 -34.02 8.38 16.79
C ARG A 336 -34.04 8.91 18.22
N GLN A 337 -35.20 9.44 18.62
CA GLN A 337 -35.40 9.96 19.99
C GLN A 337 -34.33 11.02 20.37
N GLU A 338 -34.11 11.98 19.47
CA GLU A 338 -33.16 13.10 19.65
C GLU A 338 -31.68 12.69 19.73
N MET A 339 -31.32 11.47 19.29
CA MET A 339 -29.95 10.96 19.33
C MET A 339 -29.63 10.09 18.13
N TYR A 340 -28.38 10.12 17.65
CA TYR A 340 -27.89 9.15 16.66
C TYR A 340 -27.64 7.79 17.32
N GLN A 341 -28.20 6.74 16.74
CA GLN A 341 -28.13 5.39 17.27
C GLN A 341 -27.85 4.39 16.15
N ILE A 342 -27.07 3.34 16.45
CA ILE A 342 -26.97 2.18 15.55
C ILE A 342 -28.29 1.42 15.64
N ILE A 343 -29.04 1.37 14.54
CA ILE A 343 -30.36 0.73 14.47
C ILE A 343 -30.30 -0.69 13.92
N GLU A 344 -29.26 -1.00 13.16
CA GLU A 344 -28.96 -2.35 12.67
C GLU A 344 -27.45 -2.56 12.63
N LYS A 345 -26.99 -3.78 12.90
CA LYS A 345 -25.57 -4.14 12.96
C LYS A 345 -25.37 -5.57 12.47
N ASP A 346 -24.10 -5.98 12.37
CA ASP A 346 -23.70 -7.33 11.97
C ASP A 346 -24.21 -7.68 10.55
N ILE A 347 -24.33 -6.67 9.68
CA ILE A 347 -24.77 -6.82 8.28
C ILE A 347 -23.61 -7.37 7.46
N GLU A 348 -23.76 -8.60 6.95
CA GLU A 348 -22.72 -9.32 6.20
C GLU A 348 -22.51 -8.83 4.75
N TRP A 349 -22.84 -7.57 4.44
CA TRP A 349 -22.75 -7.00 3.08
C TRP A 349 -21.78 -5.83 3.05
N HIS A 350 -21.05 -5.69 1.94
CA HIS A 350 -20.53 -4.40 1.52
C HIS A 350 -21.71 -3.53 1.10
N LEU A 351 -21.74 -2.29 1.58
CA LEU A 351 -22.81 -1.33 1.35
C LEU A 351 -22.25 -0.05 0.72
N ARG A 352 -22.85 0.41 -0.37
CA ARG A 352 -22.56 1.70 -1.00
C ARG A 352 -23.81 2.28 -1.65
N VAL A 353 -23.95 3.59 -1.59
CA VAL A 353 -24.99 4.31 -2.33
C VAL A 353 -24.45 4.67 -3.71
N VAL A 354 -25.21 4.32 -4.75
CA VAL A 354 -24.88 4.60 -6.14
C VAL A 354 -26.03 5.34 -6.80
N ASN A 355 -25.73 6.46 -7.46
CA ASN A 355 -26.72 7.27 -8.16
C ASN A 355 -26.92 6.76 -9.58
N PHE A 356 -28.14 6.32 -9.90
CA PHE A 356 -28.54 5.92 -11.24
C PHE A 356 -29.37 7.03 -11.89
N GLN A 357 -29.01 7.41 -13.12
CA GLN A 357 -29.75 8.44 -13.84
C GLN A 357 -31.19 7.99 -14.10
N GLY A 358 -32.15 8.78 -13.59
CA GLY A 358 -33.59 8.51 -13.69
C GLY A 358 -34.19 7.72 -12.52
N GLU A 359 -33.37 7.03 -11.73
CA GLU A 359 -33.80 6.30 -10.53
C GLU A 359 -33.40 7.05 -9.24
N GLY A 360 -32.28 7.78 -9.26
CA GLY A 360 -31.75 8.50 -8.10
C GLY A 360 -30.75 7.65 -7.31
N ALA A 361 -30.62 7.96 -6.02
CA ALA A 361 -29.75 7.23 -5.10
C ALA A 361 -30.32 5.83 -4.81
N VAL A 362 -29.48 4.81 -4.92
CA VAL A 362 -29.84 3.42 -4.64
C VAL A 362 -28.80 2.81 -3.70
N LEU A 363 -29.24 2.23 -2.59
CA LEU A 363 -28.37 1.45 -1.71
C LEU A 363 -28.07 0.09 -2.35
N LEU A 364 -26.80 -0.15 -2.66
CA LEU A 364 -26.34 -1.43 -3.19
C LEU A 364 -25.65 -2.25 -2.10
N GLY A 365 -25.99 -3.53 -2.09
CA GLY A 365 -25.35 -4.57 -1.32
C GLY A 365 -24.48 -5.44 -2.21
N GLN A 366 -23.32 -5.86 -1.72
CA GLN A 366 -22.48 -6.83 -2.41
C GLN A 366 -21.84 -7.79 -1.41
N LYS A 367 -21.88 -9.09 -1.73
CA LYS A 367 -21.24 -10.14 -0.93
C LYS A 367 -19.86 -10.47 -1.50
N MET A 368 -18.88 -10.70 -0.66
CA MET A 368 -17.60 -11.26 -1.09
C MET A 368 -17.64 -12.79 -0.99
N SER A 369 -17.12 -13.51 -2.00
CA SER A 369 -16.98 -14.97 -1.90
C SER A 369 -16.11 -15.32 -0.70
N ARG A 370 -16.48 -16.33 0.11
CA ARG A 370 -15.67 -16.78 1.27
C ARG A 370 -14.37 -17.48 0.86
N ASN A 371 -14.37 -18.14 -0.29
CA ASN A 371 -13.27 -18.99 -0.74
C ASN A 371 -12.45 -18.38 -1.89
N GLU A 372 -12.98 -17.36 -2.57
CA GLU A 372 -12.36 -16.78 -3.77
C GLU A 372 -12.21 -15.26 -3.65
N ASN A 373 -11.31 -14.69 -4.47
CA ASN A 373 -11.01 -13.26 -4.58
C ASN A 373 -11.94 -12.54 -5.56
N TYR A 374 -13.24 -12.73 -5.36
CA TYR A 374 -14.26 -12.15 -6.24
C TYR A 374 -15.49 -11.73 -5.41
N TYR A 375 -16.05 -10.60 -5.82
CA TYR A 375 -17.32 -10.08 -5.32
C TYR A 375 -18.46 -10.71 -6.09
N GLN A 376 -19.43 -11.30 -5.40
CA GLN A 376 -20.66 -11.78 -6.03
C GLN A 376 -21.43 -10.61 -6.68
N ASP A 377 -22.46 -10.95 -7.44
CA ASP A 377 -23.33 -9.97 -8.07
C ASP A 377 -23.89 -8.99 -7.02
N ALA A 378 -23.93 -7.72 -7.39
CA ALA A 378 -24.52 -6.69 -6.57
C ALA A 378 -26.05 -6.81 -6.59
N PHE A 379 -26.69 -6.31 -5.54
CA PHE A 379 -28.14 -6.31 -5.41
C PHE A 379 -28.60 -4.99 -4.80
N ARG A 380 -29.84 -4.60 -5.09
CA ARG A 380 -30.50 -3.50 -4.39
C ARG A 380 -30.81 -3.93 -2.96
N VAL A 381 -30.66 -2.99 -2.05
CA VAL A 381 -31.04 -3.15 -0.64
C VAL A 381 -32.31 -2.36 -0.42
N ALA A 382 -33.27 -2.96 0.28
CA ALA A 382 -34.52 -2.33 0.68
C ALA A 382 -34.69 -2.42 2.19
N TRP A 383 -35.61 -1.63 2.74
CA TRP A 383 -36.06 -1.73 4.13
C TRP A 383 -37.39 -2.49 4.21
N ASP A 384 -37.48 -3.50 5.08
CA ASP A 384 -38.71 -4.28 5.26
C ASP A 384 -39.64 -3.75 6.39
N GLY A 385 -39.26 -2.62 7.00
CA GLY A 385 -39.92 -2.05 8.18
C GLY A 385 -39.17 -2.34 9.48
N MET A 386 -38.19 -3.23 9.48
CA MET A 386 -37.40 -3.62 10.65
C MET A 386 -35.90 -3.69 10.38
N MET A 387 -35.50 -4.18 9.22
CA MET A 387 -34.11 -4.39 8.86
C MET A 387 -33.89 -4.26 7.35
N LEU A 388 -32.62 -4.12 6.96
CA LEU A 388 -32.20 -4.17 5.58
C LEU A 388 -32.39 -5.58 5.02
N VAL A 389 -32.99 -5.66 3.84
CA VAL A 389 -33.21 -6.90 3.10
C VAL A 389 -32.62 -6.80 1.71
N GLN A 390 -32.12 -7.93 1.22
CA GLN A 390 -31.67 -8.08 -0.16
C GLN A 390 -32.90 -8.10 -1.07
N ASP A 391 -32.92 -7.21 -2.06
CA ASP A 391 -33.93 -7.14 -3.11
C ASP A 391 -33.34 -7.60 -4.46
N GLU A 392 -33.77 -7.00 -5.58
CA GLU A 392 -33.39 -7.41 -6.92
C GLU A 392 -31.88 -7.30 -7.20
N THR A 393 -31.34 -8.32 -7.87
CA THR A 393 -29.97 -8.30 -8.40
C THR A 393 -29.84 -7.20 -9.44
N ILE A 394 -28.74 -6.45 -9.37
CA ILE A 394 -28.41 -5.42 -10.35
C ILE A 394 -27.25 -5.88 -11.21
N SER A 395 -27.40 -5.70 -12.53
CA SER A 395 -26.33 -5.99 -13.48
C SER A 395 -25.33 -4.83 -13.46
N LEU A 396 -24.13 -5.08 -12.95
CA LEU A 396 -22.98 -4.20 -13.09
C LEU A 396 -21.99 -4.82 -14.08
N PRO A 397 -21.10 -4.01 -14.69
CA PRO A 397 -20.05 -4.55 -15.53
C PRO A 397 -19.23 -5.63 -14.81
N PRO A 398 -18.86 -6.73 -15.49
CA PRO A 398 -18.13 -7.82 -14.85
C PRO A 398 -16.87 -7.36 -14.13
N ARG A 399 -16.62 -7.90 -12.93
CA ARG A 399 -15.44 -7.62 -12.09
C ARG A 399 -15.35 -6.19 -11.54
N VAL A 400 -16.39 -5.38 -11.69
CA VAL A 400 -16.52 -4.09 -11.00
C VAL A 400 -17.16 -4.33 -9.63
N ASN A 401 -16.63 -3.68 -8.60
CA ASN A 401 -17.22 -3.67 -7.26
C ASN A 401 -17.99 -2.37 -7.03
N ILE A 402 -18.87 -2.37 -6.03
CA ILE A 402 -19.75 -1.23 -5.74
C ILE A 402 -19.04 0.02 -5.18
N TYR A 403 -17.75 -0.04 -4.86
CA TYR A 403 -17.04 1.06 -4.17
C TYR A 403 -16.67 2.25 -5.06
N SER A 404 -16.43 2.00 -6.35
CA SER A 404 -16.01 3.06 -7.28
C SER A 404 -16.86 3.14 -8.54
N VAL A 405 -17.89 2.30 -8.66
CA VAL A 405 -18.75 2.29 -9.82
C VAL A 405 -19.64 3.52 -9.84
N ALA A 406 -19.66 4.20 -10.98
CA ALA A 406 -20.41 5.42 -11.20
C ALA A 406 -21.08 5.32 -12.59
N PRO A 407 -22.37 4.94 -12.65
CA PRO A 407 -23.11 4.92 -13.90
C PRO A 407 -23.45 6.33 -14.34
N PHE A 408 -23.37 6.59 -15.65
CA PHE A 408 -23.78 7.85 -16.27
C PHE A 408 -24.28 7.60 -17.70
N VAL A 409 -24.98 8.57 -18.28
CA VAL A 409 -25.47 8.47 -19.66
C VAL A 409 -24.51 9.18 -20.61
N ASP A 410 -24.10 8.49 -21.66
CA ASP A 410 -23.29 9.06 -22.73
C ASP A 410 -24.09 9.97 -23.67
N ARG A 411 -23.41 10.58 -24.65
CA ARG A 411 -24.03 11.49 -25.62
C ARG A 411 -25.05 10.80 -26.54
N ASP A 412 -24.99 9.47 -26.66
CA ASP A 412 -25.92 8.65 -27.46
C ASP A 412 -27.12 8.16 -26.63
N GLY A 413 -27.21 8.52 -25.34
CA GLY A 413 -28.28 8.11 -24.45
C GLY A 413 -28.07 6.72 -23.84
N LYS A 414 -26.87 6.14 -23.95
CA LYS A 414 -26.54 4.82 -23.39
C LYS A 414 -25.95 4.95 -21.99
N THR A 415 -26.34 4.05 -21.10
CA THR A 415 -25.69 3.92 -19.79
C THR A 415 -24.30 3.33 -19.96
N VAL A 416 -23.31 4.03 -19.43
CA VAL A 416 -21.91 3.62 -19.33
C VAL A 416 -21.46 3.76 -17.88
N PHE A 417 -20.33 3.15 -17.54
CA PHE A 417 -19.86 3.06 -16.16
C PHE A 417 -18.43 3.56 -16.05
N ALA A 418 -18.22 4.55 -15.18
CA ALA A 418 -16.89 4.93 -14.72
C ALA A 418 -16.53 4.14 -13.47
N TYR A 419 -15.29 3.66 -13.35
CA TYR A 419 -14.81 3.00 -12.13
C TYR A 419 -13.29 3.02 -12.02
N LEU A 420 -12.79 2.75 -10.81
CA LEU A 420 -11.36 2.64 -10.54
C LEU A 420 -10.90 1.18 -10.55
N THR A 421 -9.81 0.91 -11.26
CA THR A 421 -9.13 -0.39 -11.19
C THR A 421 -8.42 -0.58 -9.85
N THR A 422 -8.06 -1.82 -9.54
CA THR A 422 -7.23 -2.16 -8.37
C THR A 422 -5.84 -1.52 -8.39
N THR A 423 -5.40 -1.03 -9.55
CA THR A 423 -4.12 -0.35 -9.76
C THR A 423 -4.25 1.18 -9.86
N ASP A 424 -5.39 1.75 -9.44
CA ASP A 424 -5.66 3.20 -9.43
C ASP A 424 -5.64 3.83 -10.84
N PHE A 425 -6.32 3.21 -11.81
CA PHE A 425 -6.64 3.83 -13.11
C PHE A 425 -8.16 3.97 -13.26
N LEU A 426 -8.60 5.09 -13.82
CA LEU A 426 -10.01 5.32 -14.15
C LEU A 426 -10.34 4.65 -15.49
N LYS A 427 -11.41 3.87 -15.52
CA LYS A 427 -11.93 3.22 -16.73
C LYS A 427 -13.36 3.64 -17.00
N VAL A 428 -13.71 3.62 -18.28
CA VAL A 428 -15.08 3.71 -18.76
C VAL A 428 -15.42 2.43 -19.51
N THR A 429 -16.53 1.79 -19.16
CA THR A 429 -17.06 0.61 -19.87
C THR A 429 -18.51 0.80 -20.27
N ASP A 430 -18.98 0.01 -21.22
CA ASP A 430 -20.40 -0.22 -21.40
C ASP A 430 -20.96 -1.20 -20.35
N ASN A 431 -22.21 -1.62 -20.54
CA ASN A 431 -22.94 -2.51 -19.64
C ASN A 431 -22.45 -3.98 -19.73
N GLU A 432 -21.90 -4.37 -20.87
CA GLU A 432 -21.32 -5.68 -21.11
C GLU A 432 -19.90 -5.81 -20.52
N GLY A 433 -19.26 -4.66 -20.23
CA GLY A 433 -17.92 -4.57 -19.67
C GLY A 433 -16.82 -4.35 -20.70
N ASP A 434 -17.17 -4.02 -21.95
CA ASP A 434 -16.20 -3.64 -22.95
C ASP A 434 -15.60 -2.27 -22.59
N VAL A 435 -14.26 -2.22 -22.53
CA VAL A 435 -13.53 -1.02 -22.14
C VAL A 435 -13.56 -0.01 -23.28
N LEU A 436 -14.21 1.12 -23.03
CA LEU A 436 -14.29 2.25 -23.96
C LEU A 436 -13.09 3.19 -23.81
N TRP A 437 -12.59 3.35 -22.58
CA TRP A 437 -11.45 4.23 -22.27
C TRP A 437 -10.77 3.84 -20.96
N GLU A 438 -9.47 4.14 -20.85
CA GLU A 438 -8.66 4.00 -19.63
C GLU A 438 -7.74 5.21 -19.49
N SER A 439 -7.56 5.69 -18.26
CA SER A 439 -6.71 6.85 -17.98
C SER A 439 -5.23 6.56 -18.26
N PRO A 440 -4.47 7.52 -18.81
CA PRO A 440 -3.03 7.33 -19.03
C PRO A 440 -2.21 7.45 -17.73
N ASP A 441 -2.75 8.16 -16.76
CA ASP A 441 -2.13 8.41 -15.45
C ASP A 441 -2.98 7.80 -14.33
N TYR A 442 -2.37 7.70 -13.14
CA TYR A 442 -3.09 7.26 -11.94
C TYR A 442 -4.24 8.21 -11.59
N VAL A 443 -5.42 7.63 -11.45
CA VAL A 443 -6.63 8.25 -10.91
C VAL A 443 -7.13 7.32 -9.81
N GLY A 444 -7.25 7.86 -8.61
CA GLY A 444 -7.52 7.11 -7.38
C GLY A 444 -6.34 7.09 -6.43
N GLY A 445 -6.30 6.04 -5.62
CA GLY A 445 -5.32 5.83 -4.57
C GLY A 445 -5.96 5.97 -3.20
N SER A 446 -6.30 4.82 -2.64
CA SER A 446 -6.86 4.65 -1.30
C SER A 446 -5.90 3.88 -0.39
N GLU A 447 -5.80 4.31 0.87
CA GLU A 447 -5.13 3.57 1.95
C GLU A 447 -6.05 2.54 2.62
N VAL A 448 -7.36 2.62 2.37
CA VAL A 448 -8.38 1.79 3.00
C VAL A 448 -8.22 0.36 2.54
N ARG A 449 -8.14 -0.56 3.50
CA ARG A 449 -7.96 -1.99 3.23
C ARG A 449 -8.50 -2.86 4.35
N PHE A 450 -8.72 -4.11 4.01
CA PHE A 450 -8.93 -5.18 4.98
C PHE A 450 -8.09 -6.40 4.63
N GLU A 451 -7.86 -7.23 5.63
CA GLU A 451 -7.06 -8.44 5.56
C GLU A 451 -7.98 -9.63 5.78
N ARG A 452 -7.78 -10.68 4.98
CA ARG A 452 -8.61 -11.87 5.02
C ARG A 452 -7.79 -13.09 4.59
N GLN A 453 -8.03 -14.22 5.24
CA GLN A 453 -7.50 -15.51 4.79
C GLN A 453 -8.30 -16.08 3.61
N LEU A 454 -7.59 -16.76 2.71
CA LEU A 454 -8.19 -17.40 1.54
C LEU A 454 -8.02 -18.90 1.62
N GLY A 455 -9.12 -19.64 1.79
CA GLY A 455 -9.09 -21.09 1.87
C GLY A 455 -8.12 -21.59 2.95
N ASN A 456 -7.30 -22.59 2.61
CA ASN A 456 -6.26 -23.16 3.49
C ASN A 456 -4.88 -22.49 3.32
N ALA A 457 -4.82 -21.27 2.78
CA ALA A 457 -3.55 -20.58 2.61
C ALA A 457 -3.04 -20.03 3.96
N ASP A 458 -1.77 -20.29 4.28
CA ASP A 458 -1.10 -19.78 5.49
C ASP A 458 -0.86 -18.25 5.48
N SER A 459 -1.33 -17.53 4.45
CA SER A 459 -1.11 -16.09 4.29
C SER A 459 -2.41 -15.32 4.09
N GLU A 460 -2.60 -14.24 4.87
CA GLU A 460 -3.67 -13.26 4.66
C GLU A 460 -3.45 -12.45 3.38
N GLY A 461 -4.49 -12.40 2.54
CA GLY A 461 -4.60 -11.47 1.43
C GLY A 461 -4.97 -10.08 1.93
N ILE A 462 -4.41 -9.05 1.31
CA ILE A 462 -4.76 -7.63 1.56
C ILE A 462 -5.60 -7.14 0.39
N TYR A 463 -6.74 -6.53 0.70
CA TYR A 463 -7.67 -5.98 -0.29
C TYR A 463 -7.80 -4.49 -0.07
N PHE A 464 -7.39 -3.70 -1.06
CA PHE A 464 -7.59 -2.26 -1.03
C PHE A 464 -8.98 -1.93 -1.58
N ILE A 465 -9.68 -1.07 -0.86
CA ILE A 465 -10.97 -0.51 -1.27
C ILE A 465 -10.68 0.69 -2.16
N PRO A 466 -11.13 0.71 -3.43
CA PRO A 466 -10.93 1.88 -4.27
C PRO A 466 -11.69 3.08 -3.71
N SER A 467 -11.15 4.27 -3.91
CA SER A 467 -11.85 5.51 -3.62
C SER A 467 -13.12 5.63 -4.47
N ARG A 468 -14.11 6.42 -4.01
CA ARG A 468 -15.34 6.62 -4.77
C ARG A 468 -15.10 7.44 -6.04
N VAL A 469 -15.95 7.21 -7.04
CA VAL A 469 -16.12 8.06 -8.21
C VAL A 469 -17.53 8.66 -8.10
N VAL A 470 -17.66 9.96 -8.35
CA VAL A 470 -18.93 10.68 -8.21
C VAL A 470 -19.29 11.31 -9.55
N VAL A 471 -20.55 11.22 -9.96
CA VAL A 471 -21.06 11.99 -11.09
C VAL A 471 -21.75 13.22 -10.51
N ALA A 472 -21.19 14.40 -10.75
CA ALA A 472 -21.78 15.66 -10.31
C ALA A 472 -23.07 15.96 -11.10
N GLN A 473 -23.90 16.86 -10.58
CA GLN A 473 -25.13 17.30 -11.25
C GLN A 473 -24.86 17.92 -12.64
N THR A 474 -23.66 18.50 -12.84
CA THR A 474 -23.18 19.03 -14.12
C THR A 474 -22.91 17.93 -15.17
N GLY A 475 -22.87 16.66 -14.75
CA GLY A 475 -22.47 15.51 -15.56
C GLY A 475 -20.97 15.23 -15.53
N GLU A 476 -20.18 16.03 -14.81
CA GLU A 476 -18.75 15.79 -14.64
C GLU A 476 -18.49 14.58 -13.74
N ILE A 477 -17.48 13.79 -14.08
CA ILE A 477 -17.04 12.62 -13.32
C ILE A 477 -15.88 13.03 -12.43
N LEU A 478 -16.08 12.97 -11.12
CA LEU A 478 -15.10 13.35 -10.11
C LEU A 478 -14.43 12.11 -9.53
N ALA A 479 -13.11 12.16 -9.42
CA ALA A 479 -12.30 11.15 -8.75
C ALA A 479 -11.10 11.80 -8.07
N ASN A 480 -10.62 11.20 -6.98
CA ASN A 480 -9.38 11.67 -6.37
C ASN A 480 -8.16 11.25 -7.20
N ARG A 481 -7.04 11.93 -7.00
CA ARG A 481 -5.71 11.47 -7.37
C ARG A 481 -4.79 11.65 -6.19
N SER A 482 -4.29 10.53 -5.68
CA SER A 482 -3.34 10.50 -4.57
C SER A 482 -1.91 10.36 -5.09
N GLU A 483 -0.94 11.05 -4.48
CA GLU A 483 0.49 10.83 -4.76
C GLU A 483 1.18 10.21 -3.54
N GLY A 484 1.94 9.16 -3.76
CA GLY A 484 2.61 8.43 -2.69
C GLY A 484 3.10 7.05 -3.11
N HIS A 485 3.37 6.23 -2.10
CA HIS A 485 3.93 4.89 -2.27
C HIS A 485 2.83 3.91 -2.68
N ARG A 486 3.03 3.27 -3.83
CA ARG A 486 2.16 2.20 -4.38
C ARG A 486 2.88 0.89 -4.67
N VAL A 487 4.22 0.90 -4.59
CA VAL A 487 5.10 -0.11 -5.19
C VAL A 487 5.10 -1.43 -4.42
N VAL A 488 4.80 -1.39 -3.12
CA VAL A 488 4.68 -2.60 -2.29
C VAL A 488 3.23 -3.07 -2.28
N ALA A 489 2.97 -4.28 -2.79
CA ALA A 489 1.61 -4.83 -2.95
C ALA A 489 0.75 -4.80 -1.66
N ARG A 490 1.39 -4.76 -0.49
CA ARG A 490 0.75 -4.75 0.84
C ARG A 490 0.72 -3.37 1.52
N TYR A 491 1.38 -2.35 0.96
CA TYR A 491 1.54 -1.04 1.60
C TYR A 491 1.25 0.11 0.63
N ARG A 492 0.22 0.88 0.96
CA ARG A 492 -0.08 2.19 0.34
C ARG A 492 -0.02 3.27 1.40
N GLU A 493 0.68 4.34 1.09
CA GLU A 493 0.73 5.56 1.90
C GLU A 493 0.80 6.75 0.96
N PHE A 494 -0.17 7.64 1.07
CA PHE A 494 -0.29 8.83 0.24
C PHE A 494 0.00 10.08 1.06
N LYS A 495 0.66 11.06 0.44
CA LYS A 495 1.07 12.31 1.11
C LYS A 495 0.52 13.55 0.44
N LYS A 496 -0.10 13.37 -0.71
CA LYS A 496 -0.82 14.41 -1.41
C LYS A 496 -2.08 13.84 -2.01
N GLY A 497 -3.11 14.66 -2.09
CA GLY A 497 -4.38 14.34 -2.69
C GLY A 497 -4.94 15.56 -3.40
N GLN A 498 -5.67 15.32 -4.47
CA GLN A 498 -6.44 16.32 -5.19
C GLN A 498 -7.66 15.64 -5.79
N ILE A 499 -8.70 16.41 -6.12
CA ILE A 499 -9.85 15.92 -6.87
C ILE A 499 -9.72 16.40 -8.30
N LEU A 500 -10.02 15.50 -9.23
CA LEU A 500 -10.05 15.72 -10.67
C LEU A 500 -11.51 15.64 -11.11
N ALA A 501 -11.93 16.56 -11.97
CA ALA A 501 -13.19 16.47 -12.68
C ALA A 501 -12.93 16.20 -14.16
N PHE A 502 -13.73 15.31 -14.72
CA PHE A 502 -13.62 14.87 -16.10
C PHE A 502 -14.95 15.03 -16.83
N GLU A 503 -14.90 15.44 -18.09
CA GLU A 503 -16.04 15.35 -19.01
C GLU A 503 -15.82 14.19 -19.98
N TRP A 504 -16.83 13.32 -20.12
CA TRP A 504 -16.86 12.29 -21.15
C TRP A 504 -17.32 12.87 -22.49
N ASN A 505 -16.46 12.83 -23.51
CA ASN A 505 -16.82 13.34 -24.84
C ASN A 505 -17.38 12.28 -25.81
N GLY A 506 -17.55 11.04 -25.36
CA GLY A 506 -17.90 9.88 -26.19
C GLY A 506 -16.71 8.99 -26.60
N LEU A 507 -15.47 9.45 -26.36
CA LEU A 507 -14.25 8.71 -26.71
C LEU A 507 -13.19 8.78 -25.60
N THR A 508 -13.04 9.93 -24.96
CA THR A 508 -12.06 10.17 -23.90
C THR A 508 -12.68 10.93 -22.73
N MET A 509 -12.15 10.71 -21.54
CA MET A 509 -12.34 11.60 -20.40
C MET A 509 -11.34 12.76 -20.52
N ASN A 510 -11.85 13.98 -20.59
CA ASN A 510 -11.02 15.19 -20.60
C ASN A 510 -11.09 15.85 -19.22
N GLU A 511 -9.95 16.11 -18.59
CA GLU A 511 -9.90 16.87 -17.33
C GLU A 511 -10.44 18.29 -17.58
N THR A 512 -11.54 18.65 -16.91
CA THR A 512 -12.17 19.98 -17.01
C THR A 512 -11.59 20.93 -15.98
N TRP A 513 -11.49 20.47 -14.74
CA TRP A 513 -10.89 21.20 -13.63
C TRP A 513 -10.29 20.24 -12.60
N LYS A 514 -9.53 20.81 -11.66
CA LYS A 514 -8.98 20.09 -10.52
C LYS A 514 -8.86 21.00 -9.32
N THR A 515 -8.93 20.43 -8.12
CA THR A 515 -8.65 21.17 -6.89
C THR A 515 -7.15 21.50 -6.78
N LYS A 516 -6.83 22.39 -5.84
CA LYS A 516 -5.45 22.51 -5.37
C LYS A 516 -5.00 21.17 -4.77
N ILE A 517 -3.69 20.93 -4.83
CA ILE A 517 -3.08 19.77 -4.20
C ILE A 517 -3.04 20.02 -2.70
N GLU A 518 -3.69 19.13 -1.94
CA GLU A 518 -3.56 19.07 -0.50
C GLU A 518 -2.31 18.30 -0.12
N ASN A 519 -1.54 18.80 0.85
CA ASN A 519 -0.38 18.11 1.42
C ASN A 519 -0.82 17.09 2.48
N GLY A 520 -1.71 16.19 2.11
CA GLY A 520 -2.22 15.11 2.95
C GLY A 520 -2.86 14.02 2.09
N TYR A 521 -3.17 12.88 2.71
CA TYR A 521 -3.97 11.84 2.06
C TYR A 521 -5.44 12.25 2.04
N LEU A 522 -6.00 12.47 0.85
CA LEU A 522 -7.43 12.68 0.66
C LEU A 522 -8.14 11.34 0.78
N ALA A 523 -8.79 11.10 1.91
CA ALA A 523 -9.37 9.81 2.25
C ALA A 523 -10.70 9.58 1.50
N ASP A 524 -11.52 10.62 1.42
CA ASP A 524 -12.82 10.57 0.77
C ASP A 524 -13.34 11.99 0.47
N PHE A 525 -14.40 12.09 -0.32
CA PHE A 525 -15.05 13.35 -0.68
C PHE A 525 -16.54 13.17 -1.00
N ALA A 526 -17.28 14.26 -0.97
CA ALA A 526 -18.69 14.34 -1.35
C ALA A 526 -18.96 15.65 -2.12
N MET A 527 -19.98 15.61 -2.97
CA MET A 527 -20.58 16.77 -3.61
C MET A 527 -21.96 16.94 -3.00
N ALA A 528 -22.16 17.99 -2.20
CA ALA A 528 -23.40 18.24 -1.48
C ALA A 528 -23.40 19.67 -0.92
N ASP A 529 -24.59 20.21 -0.65
CA ASP A 529 -24.80 21.45 0.12
C ASP A 529 -24.38 21.23 1.59
N VAL A 530 -23.12 21.52 1.90
CA VAL A 530 -22.50 21.21 3.20
C VAL A 530 -22.80 22.29 4.23
N ASP A 531 -23.04 23.53 3.78
CA ASP A 531 -23.33 24.66 4.67
C ASP A 531 -24.76 25.20 4.62
N ASN A 532 -25.64 24.51 3.91
CA ASN A 532 -27.08 24.73 3.86
C ASN A 532 -27.46 26.06 3.20
N ASP A 533 -26.74 26.46 2.14
CA ASP A 533 -27.05 27.65 1.36
C ASP A 533 -27.86 27.37 0.07
N GLY A 534 -28.08 26.08 -0.23
CA GLY A 534 -28.80 25.58 -1.39
C GLY A 534 -27.94 25.33 -2.64
N ILE A 535 -26.61 25.43 -2.54
CA ILE A 535 -25.65 25.15 -3.60
C ILE A 535 -24.79 23.96 -3.17
N ASP A 536 -24.40 23.08 -4.10
CA ASP A 536 -23.50 21.98 -3.76
C ASP A 536 -22.05 22.46 -3.71
N GLU A 537 -21.35 22.20 -2.60
CA GLU A 537 -19.90 22.32 -2.50
C GLU A 537 -19.21 20.99 -2.74
N LEU A 538 -17.91 21.07 -3.02
CA LEU A 538 -17.03 19.93 -2.89
C LEU A 538 -16.45 19.87 -1.47
N ALA A 539 -16.83 18.85 -0.72
CA ALA A 539 -16.27 18.58 0.60
C ALA A 539 -15.37 17.35 0.57
N ALA A 540 -14.24 17.40 1.28
CA ALA A 540 -13.27 16.32 1.35
C ALA A 540 -12.76 16.13 2.78
N VAL A 541 -12.39 14.90 3.14
CA VAL A 541 -11.70 14.60 4.40
C VAL A 541 -10.25 14.25 4.12
N VAL A 542 -9.33 15.01 4.72
CA VAL A 542 -7.90 14.93 4.44
C VAL A 542 -7.13 14.57 5.71
N LYS A 543 -6.31 13.53 5.62
CA LYS A 543 -5.34 13.11 6.64
C LYS A 543 -4.01 13.82 6.38
N PHE A 544 -3.77 14.94 7.05
CA PHE A 544 -2.54 15.74 6.94
C PHE A 544 -1.33 15.09 7.64
N LYS A 545 -1.60 14.25 8.65
CA LYS A 545 -0.55 13.55 9.38
C LYS A 545 -0.99 12.14 9.75
N HIS A 546 -0.23 11.15 9.30
CA HIS A 546 -0.38 9.77 9.74
C HIS A 546 0.01 9.60 11.20
N LYS A 547 -0.58 8.58 11.85
CA LYS A 547 -0.23 8.20 13.21
C LYS A 547 1.24 7.78 13.26
N GLY A 548 2.01 8.38 14.17
CA GLY A 548 3.43 8.05 14.36
C GLY A 548 3.65 6.91 15.35
N MET A 549 4.82 6.26 15.29
CA MET A 549 5.19 5.12 16.16
C MET A 549 5.25 5.47 17.67
N PHE A 550 5.37 6.75 18.05
CA PHE A 550 5.48 7.20 19.46
C PHE A 550 4.17 7.77 20.03
N GLY A 551 3.02 7.19 19.68
CA GLY A 551 1.72 7.60 20.22
C GLY A 551 1.23 8.98 19.74
N LYS A 552 1.93 9.61 18.78
CA LYS A 552 1.44 10.84 18.13
C LYS A 552 0.19 10.49 17.32
N LYS A 553 -0.94 11.09 17.69
CA LYS A 553 -2.21 10.92 16.99
C LYS A 553 -2.08 11.33 15.52
N ALA A 554 -2.91 10.71 14.68
CA ALA A 554 -3.15 11.23 13.35
C ALA A 554 -3.81 12.61 13.46
N ARG A 555 -3.61 13.45 12.43
CA ARG A 555 -4.28 14.74 12.30
C ARG A 555 -4.97 14.78 10.95
N SER A 556 -6.27 14.94 10.99
CA SER A 556 -7.13 15.07 9.82
C SER A 556 -7.99 16.33 9.94
N ALA A 557 -8.59 16.77 8.84
CA ALA A 557 -9.65 17.78 8.87
C ALA A 557 -10.57 17.62 7.65
N MET A 558 -11.77 18.20 7.74
CA MET A 558 -12.61 18.44 6.59
C MET A 558 -12.11 19.67 5.82
N VAL A 559 -12.17 19.63 4.49
CA VAL A 559 -11.84 20.74 3.60
C VAL A 559 -13.05 20.93 2.69
N VAL A 560 -13.56 22.15 2.60
CA VAL A 560 -14.72 22.49 1.75
C VAL A 560 -14.27 23.51 0.71
N TYR A 561 -14.56 23.24 -0.55
CA TYR A 561 -14.25 24.08 -1.70
C TYR A 561 -15.55 24.64 -2.27
N GLU A 562 -15.65 25.97 -2.29
CA GLU A 562 -16.68 26.71 -3.01
C GLU A 562 -16.48 26.52 -4.51
N LEU A 563 -17.51 26.05 -5.21
CA LEU A 563 -17.50 25.90 -6.66
C LEU A 563 -18.10 27.17 -7.28
N GLN A 564 -17.33 27.88 -8.11
CA GLN A 564 -17.73 29.16 -8.74
C GLN A 564 -18.31 28.99 -10.14
#